data_AF-A0AA39HRM3-F1
#
_entry.id   AF-A0AA39HRM3-F1
#
_cell.length_a   1.000
_cell.length_b   1.000
_cell.length_c   1.000
_cell.angle_alpha   90.00
_cell.angle_beta   90.00
_cell.angle_gamma   90.00
#
_symmetry.space_group_name_H-M   'P 1'
#
loop_
_entity.id
_entity.type
_entity.pdbx_description
1 polymer ?
#
loop_
_entity_poly.entity_id
_entity_poly.type
_entity_poly.pdbx_seq_one_letter_code
_entity_poly.pdbx_strand_id
1 'polypeptide(L)'
;MKRQDSDLGRKKGTAMHLLTTFALLLGLLALFVPSAESCKCRVQVPNVSYCQAHWVSHARILIRQTKQKMPDGSPRKGLNNIKYSVKHIDTFKVPNELNGTLPTSVFTPSEAPACGLFLDAGKEYLLAGRYEDGILMTVLCGQILYDDPKQSEFENVLEWEQVPDTLQNRLKAGILDRQCN
;
A
#
# COMPACT_ATOMS: atom_id res chain seq x y z
N MET A 1 -1.12 75.23 -0.89
CA MET A 1 -1.86 73.95 -0.97
C MET A 1 -1.30 73.12 -2.14
N LYS A 2 -0.28 72.28 -1.91
CA LYS A 2 0.34 71.35 -2.90
C LYS A 2 1.39 70.49 -2.17
N ARG A 3 0.94 69.55 -1.33
CA ARG A 3 1.85 68.62 -0.62
C ARG A 3 1.18 67.29 -0.24
N GLN A 4 0.22 66.82 -1.06
CA GLN A 4 -0.53 65.57 -0.81
C GLN A 4 -0.54 64.56 -1.97
N ASP A 5 -0.21 64.96 -3.21
CA ASP A 5 -0.25 64.03 -4.36
C ASP A 5 1.00 63.16 -4.54
N SER A 6 2.15 63.56 -3.98
CA SER A 6 3.43 62.87 -4.21
C SER A 6 3.64 61.59 -3.37
N ASP A 7 2.91 61.42 -2.26
CA ASP A 7 3.02 60.23 -1.40
C ASP A 7 2.10 59.07 -1.87
N LEU A 8 0.99 59.39 -2.56
CA LEU A 8 0.03 58.39 -3.04
C LEU A 8 0.55 57.63 -4.29
N GLY A 9 1.29 58.28 -5.18
CA GLY A 9 1.91 57.64 -6.34
C GLY A 9 3.07 56.72 -5.96
N ARG A 10 3.86 57.09 -4.95
CA ARG A 10 5.00 56.31 -4.47
C ARG A 10 4.58 55.03 -3.75
N LYS A 11 3.51 55.08 -2.94
CA LYS A 11 2.91 53.91 -2.27
C LYS A 11 2.25 52.92 -3.25
N LYS A 12 1.64 53.41 -4.33
CA LYS A 12 1.04 52.57 -5.38
C LYS A 12 2.09 51.79 -6.18
N GLY A 13 3.23 52.41 -6.49
CA GLY A 13 4.33 51.76 -7.22
C GLY A 13 4.98 50.62 -6.41
N THR A 14 5.29 50.84 -5.13
CA THR A 14 5.89 49.81 -4.27
C THR A 14 4.94 48.64 -3.98
N ALA A 15 3.64 48.90 -3.81
CA ALA A 15 2.64 47.84 -3.63
C ALA A 15 2.47 46.98 -4.90
N MET A 16 2.46 47.60 -6.09
CA MET A 16 2.38 46.89 -7.37
C MET A 16 3.60 45.97 -7.58
N HIS A 17 4.80 46.47 -7.29
CA HIS A 17 6.03 45.68 -7.39
C HIS A 17 6.06 44.51 -6.40
N LEU A 18 5.63 44.72 -5.15
CA LEU A 18 5.52 43.63 -4.16
C LEU A 18 4.53 42.55 -4.60
N LEU A 19 3.39 42.92 -5.18
CA LEU A 19 2.39 41.96 -5.66
C LEU A 19 2.94 41.14 -6.84
N THR A 20 3.65 41.76 -7.77
CA THR A 20 4.26 41.06 -8.91
C THR A 20 5.40 40.12 -8.50
N THR A 21 6.25 40.51 -7.55
CA THR A 21 7.33 39.65 -7.06
C THR A 21 6.79 38.48 -6.24
N PHE A 22 5.75 38.72 -5.44
CA PHE A 22 5.08 37.66 -4.68
C PHE A 22 4.39 36.64 -5.61
N ALA A 23 3.73 37.10 -6.67
CA ALA A 23 3.11 36.24 -7.67
C ALA A 23 4.15 35.41 -8.46
N LEU A 24 5.29 36.01 -8.84
CA LEU A 24 6.40 35.30 -9.48
C LEU A 24 7.04 34.26 -8.56
N LEU A 25 7.21 34.58 -7.28
CA LEU A 25 7.75 33.66 -6.29
C LEU A 25 6.82 32.46 -6.04
N LEU A 26 5.51 32.71 -5.93
CA LEU A 26 4.48 31.66 -5.87
C LEU A 26 4.45 30.77 -7.11
N GLY A 27 4.56 31.39 -8.31
CA GLY A 27 4.66 30.66 -9.57
C GLY A 27 5.91 29.79 -9.64
N LEU A 28 7.04 30.27 -9.15
CA LEU A 28 8.29 29.51 -9.09
C LEU A 28 8.20 28.34 -8.08
N LEU A 29 7.61 28.57 -6.90
CA LEU A 29 7.40 27.55 -5.87
C LEU A 29 6.48 26.41 -6.34
N ALA A 30 5.48 26.72 -7.18
CA ALA A 30 4.58 25.72 -7.76
C ALA A 30 5.30 24.75 -8.72
N LEU A 31 6.40 25.17 -9.35
CA LEU A 31 7.22 24.32 -10.22
C LEU A 31 8.13 23.35 -9.44
N PHE A 32 8.33 23.59 -8.14
CA PHE A 32 9.15 22.76 -7.25
C PHE A 32 8.33 21.86 -6.33
N VAL A 33 7.01 21.73 -6.54
CA VAL A 33 6.22 20.77 -5.78
C VAL A 33 6.62 19.36 -6.25
N PRO A 34 7.29 18.54 -5.42
CA PRO A 34 7.57 17.16 -5.79
C PRO A 34 6.24 16.45 -6.05
N SER A 35 6.13 15.68 -7.13
CA SER A 35 4.96 14.83 -7.32
C SER A 35 4.89 13.88 -6.14
N ALA A 36 3.81 13.97 -5.36
CA ALA A 36 3.51 12.96 -4.37
C ALA A 36 3.10 11.70 -5.15
N GLU A 37 4.07 10.87 -5.49
CA GLU A 37 3.80 9.52 -5.99
C GLU A 37 3.10 8.76 -4.85
N SER A 38 1.79 8.69 -4.97
CA SER A 38 0.95 7.84 -4.12
C SER A 38 1.08 6.40 -4.60
N CYS A 39 0.88 5.45 -3.68
CA CYS A 39 0.71 4.07 -4.08
C CYS A 39 -0.50 3.96 -5.02
N LYS A 40 -0.27 3.49 -6.25
CA LYS A 40 -1.33 3.21 -7.23
C LYS A 40 -1.22 1.75 -7.66
N CYS A 41 -2.21 0.97 -7.30
CA CYS A 41 -2.26 -0.43 -7.67
C CYS A 41 -2.89 -0.62 -9.05
N ARG A 42 -2.34 -1.56 -9.82
CA ARG A 42 -3.02 -2.06 -11.01
C ARG A 42 -4.19 -2.91 -10.57
N VAL A 43 -5.37 -2.63 -11.12
CA VAL A 43 -6.56 -3.46 -10.92
C VAL A 43 -6.33 -4.82 -11.58
N GLN A 44 -6.54 -5.90 -10.82
CA GLN A 44 -6.31 -7.28 -11.24
C GLN A 44 -7.47 -8.17 -10.81
N VAL A 45 -7.74 -9.19 -11.62
CA VAL A 45 -8.69 -10.26 -11.30
C VAL A 45 -8.02 -11.34 -10.44
N PRO A 46 -8.80 -12.16 -9.70
CA PRO A 46 -8.27 -13.04 -8.65
C PRO A 46 -7.19 -14.02 -9.10
N ASN A 47 -7.33 -14.61 -10.28
CA ASN A 47 -6.34 -15.55 -10.82
C ASN A 47 -5.00 -14.87 -11.07
N VAL A 48 -4.99 -13.64 -11.60
CA VAL A 48 -3.73 -12.91 -11.87
C VAL A 48 -3.00 -12.61 -10.57
N SER A 49 -3.71 -12.08 -9.56
CA SER A 49 -3.11 -11.83 -8.24
C SER A 49 -2.60 -13.11 -7.59
N TYR A 50 -3.39 -14.20 -7.64
CA TYR A 50 -2.99 -15.49 -7.08
C TYR A 50 -1.74 -16.06 -7.77
N CYS A 51 -1.64 -15.98 -9.10
CA CYS A 51 -0.49 -16.49 -9.83
C CYS A 51 0.79 -15.69 -9.52
N GLN A 52 0.68 -14.37 -9.36
CA GLN A 52 1.82 -13.50 -9.06
C GLN A 52 2.27 -13.57 -7.59
N ALA A 53 1.37 -13.95 -6.67
CA ALA A 53 1.71 -14.13 -5.27
C ALA A 53 2.63 -15.34 -5.07
N HIS A 54 3.60 -15.24 -4.17
CA HIS A 54 4.39 -16.40 -3.72
C HIS A 54 3.64 -17.21 -2.66
N TRP A 55 2.83 -16.53 -1.84
CA TRP A 55 2.02 -17.15 -0.79
C TRP A 55 0.62 -16.53 -0.73
N VAL A 56 -0.35 -17.34 -0.30
CA VAL A 56 -1.74 -16.94 -0.14
C VAL A 56 -2.33 -17.68 1.07
N SER A 57 -2.94 -16.97 2.00
CA SER A 57 -3.57 -17.57 3.18
C SER A 57 -4.76 -16.78 3.69
N HIS A 58 -5.75 -17.49 4.23
CA HIS A 58 -6.67 -16.92 5.21
C HIS A 58 -5.92 -16.80 6.53
N ALA A 59 -5.72 -15.58 7.02
CA ALA A 59 -4.92 -15.33 8.20
C ALA A 59 -5.63 -14.41 9.19
N ARG A 60 -5.49 -14.74 10.48
CA ARG A 60 -5.88 -13.88 11.60
C ARG A 60 -4.69 -13.06 12.06
N ILE A 61 -4.88 -11.75 12.20
CA ILE A 61 -3.85 -10.87 12.77
C ILE A 61 -3.91 -10.97 14.28
N LEU A 62 -2.83 -11.42 14.91
CA LEU A 62 -2.74 -11.52 16.37
C LEU A 62 -2.19 -10.24 16.97
N ILE A 63 -1.09 -9.73 16.39
CA ILE A 63 -0.38 -8.56 16.91
C ILE A 63 0.08 -7.71 15.73
N ARG A 64 -0.11 -6.39 15.85
CA ARG A 64 0.46 -5.38 14.95
C ARG A 64 1.57 -4.63 15.67
N GLN A 65 2.79 -4.68 15.15
CA GLN A 65 3.94 -3.94 15.68
C GLN A 65 4.42 -2.92 14.63
N THR A 66 4.37 -1.63 14.95
CA THR A 66 4.84 -0.56 14.06
C THR A 66 6.33 -0.26 14.25
N LYS A 67 6.95 0.44 13.29
CA LYS A 67 8.36 0.89 13.34
C LYS A 67 9.35 -0.26 13.54
N GLN A 68 9.03 -1.40 12.94
CA GLN A 68 9.88 -2.58 12.99
C GLN A 68 10.94 -2.52 11.89
N LYS A 69 12.17 -2.86 12.25
CA LYS A 69 13.21 -3.11 11.26
C LYS A 69 12.98 -4.49 10.66
N MET A 70 13.24 -4.62 9.36
CA MET A 70 13.34 -5.94 8.75
C MET A 70 14.65 -6.63 9.15
N PRO A 71 14.71 -7.96 9.06
CA PRO A 71 15.96 -8.72 9.20
C PRO A 71 17.08 -8.20 8.28
N ASP A 72 18.32 -8.45 8.69
CA ASP A 72 19.49 -8.14 7.86
C ASP A 72 19.46 -8.90 6.53
N GLY A 73 19.87 -8.23 5.45
CA GLY A 73 19.78 -8.77 4.08
C GLY A 73 18.46 -8.46 3.36
N SER A 74 17.45 -7.96 4.07
CA SER A 74 16.16 -7.65 3.46
C SER A 74 16.17 -6.49 2.45
N PRO A 75 15.25 -6.50 1.46
CA PRO A 75 15.13 -5.45 0.44
C PRO A 75 14.88 -4.03 0.99
N ARG A 76 14.36 -3.90 2.21
CA ARG A 76 14.03 -2.62 2.85
C ARG A 76 14.80 -2.40 4.16
N LYS A 77 16.06 -2.84 4.20
CA LYS A 77 16.95 -2.63 5.35
C LYS A 77 17.03 -1.14 5.72
N GLY A 78 16.89 -0.85 7.01
CA GLY A 78 16.97 0.52 7.56
C GLY A 78 15.67 1.33 7.48
N LEU A 79 14.64 0.85 6.79
CA LEU A 79 13.32 1.49 6.76
C LEU A 79 12.40 0.95 7.85
N ASN A 80 11.40 1.76 8.22
CA ASN A 80 10.36 1.36 9.16
C ASN A 80 9.31 0.50 8.43
N ASN A 81 8.93 -0.59 9.07
CA ASN A 81 7.90 -1.49 8.58
C ASN A 81 6.87 -1.75 9.69
N ILE A 82 5.76 -2.34 9.31
CA ILE A 82 4.83 -2.98 10.23
C ILE A 82 5.10 -4.48 10.18
N LYS A 83 5.25 -5.10 11.34
CA LYS A 83 5.30 -6.55 11.48
C LYS A 83 3.97 -7.02 12.07
N TYR A 84 3.36 -7.98 11.40
CA TYR A 84 2.21 -8.71 11.88
C TYR A 84 2.64 -10.08 12.38
N SER A 85 2.27 -10.39 13.62
CA SER A 85 2.20 -11.80 14.05
C SER A 85 0.86 -12.34 13.60
N VAL A 86 0.87 -13.40 12.80
CA VAL A 86 -0.33 -13.96 12.18
C VAL A 86 -0.52 -15.43 12.57
N LYS A 87 -1.78 -15.85 12.64
CA LYS A 87 -2.17 -17.26 12.62
C LYS A 87 -2.76 -17.54 11.23
N HIS A 88 -2.08 -18.36 10.44
CA HIS A 88 -2.64 -18.90 9.21
C HIS A 88 -3.73 -19.92 9.57
N ILE A 89 -4.97 -19.65 9.19
CA ILE A 89 -6.11 -20.53 9.44
C ILE A 89 -6.17 -21.56 8.32
N ASP A 90 -6.20 -21.08 7.07
CA ASP A 90 -6.04 -21.90 5.86
C ASP A 90 -4.89 -21.34 5.03
N THR A 91 -4.09 -22.24 4.46
CA THR A 91 -3.00 -21.87 3.55
C THR A 91 -3.30 -22.41 2.16
N PHE A 92 -3.43 -21.52 1.19
CA PHE A 92 -3.81 -21.87 -0.19
C PHE A 92 -2.60 -21.96 -1.12
N LYS A 93 -1.54 -21.18 -0.85
CA LYS A 93 -0.30 -21.21 -1.62
C LYS A 93 0.90 -21.04 -0.68
N VAL A 94 1.88 -21.92 -0.83
CA VAL A 94 3.14 -21.89 -0.07
C VAL A 94 4.31 -21.93 -1.05
N PRO A 95 5.32 -21.05 -0.90
CA PRO A 95 6.58 -21.16 -1.60
C PRO A 95 7.22 -22.54 -1.38
N ASN A 96 7.78 -23.14 -2.43
CA ASN A 96 8.37 -24.48 -2.36
C ASN A 96 9.47 -24.58 -1.29
N GLU A 97 10.20 -23.49 -1.07
CA GLU A 97 11.31 -23.36 -0.12
C GLU A 97 10.86 -23.56 1.34
N LEU A 98 9.58 -23.37 1.63
CA LEU A 98 9.01 -23.40 2.98
C LEU A 98 8.42 -24.76 3.36
N ASN A 99 8.53 -25.78 2.50
CA ASN A 99 8.09 -27.16 2.79
C ASN A 99 6.66 -27.24 3.34
N GLY A 100 5.75 -26.44 2.79
CA GLY A 100 4.33 -26.44 3.14
C GLY A 100 3.94 -25.66 4.39
N THR A 101 4.87 -24.97 5.08
CA THR A 101 4.54 -24.18 6.28
C THR A 101 4.96 -22.71 6.17
N LEU A 102 4.00 -21.79 6.27
CA LEU A 102 4.28 -20.36 6.26
C LEU A 102 4.79 -19.84 7.61
N PRO A 103 5.82 -18.96 7.63
CA PRO A 103 6.22 -18.22 8.83
C PRO A 103 5.09 -17.36 9.40
N THR A 104 5.01 -17.28 10.73
CA THR A 104 3.96 -16.49 11.43
C THR A 104 4.24 -14.98 11.47
N SER A 105 5.33 -14.52 10.85
CA SER A 105 5.70 -13.11 10.78
C SER A 105 5.56 -12.59 9.36
N VAL A 106 4.66 -11.64 9.17
CA VAL A 106 4.42 -10.98 7.88
C VAL A 106 4.77 -9.50 8.01
N PHE A 107 5.49 -8.96 7.03
CA PHE A 107 5.94 -7.57 7.03
C PHE A 107 5.29 -6.77 5.90
N THR A 108 5.11 -5.48 6.13
CA THR A 108 4.66 -4.51 5.12
C THR A 108 5.34 -3.16 5.39
N PRO A 109 5.54 -2.31 4.36
CA PRO A 109 5.92 -0.92 4.56
C PRO A 109 5.01 -0.21 5.58
N SER A 110 5.57 0.74 6.34
CA SER A 110 4.79 1.51 7.31
C SER A 110 4.15 2.76 6.72
N GLU A 111 4.50 3.09 5.48
CA GLU A 111 4.10 4.28 4.76
C GLU A 111 3.10 3.95 3.64
N ALA A 112 1.98 4.68 3.60
CA ALA A 112 0.96 4.51 2.54
C ALA A 112 1.52 4.72 1.11
N PRO A 113 2.42 5.69 0.83
CA PRO A 113 3.04 5.84 -0.49
C PRO A 113 3.85 4.62 -0.95
N ALA A 114 4.36 3.82 -0.01
CA ALA A 114 5.07 2.58 -0.29
C ALA A 114 4.14 1.36 -0.36
N CYS A 115 2.82 1.57 -0.49
CA CYS A 115 1.79 0.54 -0.50
C CYS A 115 1.73 -0.26 0.80
N GLY A 116 2.04 0.39 1.93
CA GLY A 116 1.86 -0.21 3.25
C GLY A 116 0.41 -0.64 3.48
N LEU A 117 0.22 -1.90 3.87
CA LEU A 117 -1.10 -2.48 4.15
C LEU A 117 -1.39 -2.43 5.66
N PHE A 118 -2.44 -1.71 6.06
CA PHE A 118 -2.75 -1.48 7.47
C PHE A 118 -3.90 -2.40 7.94
N LEU A 119 -3.54 -3.53 8.53
CA LEU A 119 -4.45 -4.53 9.07
C LEU A 119 -4.68 -4.34 10.57
N ASP A 120 -5.89 -4.66 11.05
CA ASP A 120 -6.26 -4.58 12.47
C ASP A 120 -6.02 -5.91 13.18
N ALA A 121 -5.53 -5.85 14.42
CA ALA A 121 -5.42 -7.02 15.27
C ALA A 121 -6.81 -7.57 15.65
N GLY A 122 -6.94 -8.89 15.69
CA GLY A 122 -8.18 -9.59 15.98
C GLY A 122 -9.02 -9.93 14.73
N LYS A 123 -8.78 -9.25 13.61
CA LYS A 123 -9.47 -9.48 12.34
C LYS A 123 -8.80 -10.56 11.49
N GLU A 124 -9.56 -11.08 10.53
CA GLU A 124 -9.17 -12.13 9.60
C GLU A 124 -9.23 -11.62 8.17
N TYR A 125 -8.26 -11.98 7.35
CA TYR A 125 -8.10 -11.46 6.00
C TYR A 125 -7.69 -12.56 5.03
N LEU A 126 -8.05 -12.41 3.76
CA LEU A 126 -7.40 -13.11 2.66
C LEU A 126 -6.14 -12.33 2.27
N LEU A 127 -4.98 -12.84 2.66
CA LEU A 127 -3.69 -12.21 2.39
C LEU A 127 -2.96 -12.92 1.25
N ALA A 128 -2.41 -12.12 0.35
CA ALA A 128 -1.44 -12.54 -0.65
C ALA A 128 -0.15 -11.72 -0.50
N GLY A 129 0.96 -12.29 -0.94
CA GLY A 129 2.23 -11.57 -0.84
C GLY A 129 3.41 -12.25 -1.50
N ARG A 130 4.58 -11.65 -1.26
CA ARG A 130 5.87 -12.14 -1.71
C ARG A 130 6.60 -12.85 -0.58
N TYR A 131 7.49 -13.74 -0.98
CA TYR A 131 8.47 -14.38 -0.11
C TYR A 131 9.84 -14.15 -0.73
N GLU A 132 10.70 -13.42 -0.02
CA GLU A 132 12.05 -13.05 -0.44
C GLU A 132 12.96 -13.16 0.80
N ASP A 133 14.11 -13.82 0.66
CA ASP A 133 15.13 -13.98 1.72
C ASP A 133 14.59 -14.48 3.08
N GLY A 134 13.67 -15.44 3.06
CA GLY A 134 13.09 -15.98 4.30
C GLY A 134 11.96 -15.14 4.91
N ILE A 135 11.55 -14.05 4.25
CA ILE A 135 10.63 -13.07 4.82
C ILE A 135 9.34 -13.03 4.00
N LEU A 136 8.21 -13.20 4.68
CA LEU A 136 6.90 -12.93 4.10
C LEU A 136 6.64 -11.43 4.09
N MET A 137 6.46 -10.89 2.89
CA MET A 137 6.06 -9.51 2.64
C MET A 137 4.65 -9.46 2.08
N THR A 138 3.86 -8.52 2.54
CA THR A 138 2.57 -8.15 1.93
C THR A 138 2.53 -6.64 1.72
N VAL A 139 1.77 -6.21 0.73
CA VAL A 139 1.55 -4.81 0.36
C VAL A 139 0.13 -4.66 -0.17
N LEU A 140 -0.36 -3.43 -0.27
CA LEU A 140 -1.70 -3.14 -0.80
C LEU A 140 -1.93 -3.71 -2.21
N CYS A 141 -0.91 -3.65 -3.07
CA CYS A 141 -1.04 -4.12 -4.45
C CYS A 141 -0.83 -5.63 -4.58
N GLY A 142 -1.57 -6.26 -5.50
CA GLY A 142 -1.48 -7.70 -5.75
C GLY A 142 -2.25 -8.56 -4.74
N GLN A 143 -3.09 -7.96 -3.89
CA GLN A 143 -4.08 -8.70 -3.11
C GLN A 143 -5.10 -9.38 -4.03
N ILE A 144 -5.69 -10.48 -3.54
CA ILE A 144 -6.77 -11.19 -4.23
C ILE A 144 -8.08 -10.53 -3.83
N LEU A 145 -8.79 -9.98 -4.81
CA LEU A 145 -10.03 -9.22 -4.61
C LEU A 145 -11.21 -9.94 -5.29
N TYR A 146 -12.28 -9.20 -5.59
CA TYR A 146 -13.45 -9.72 -6.28
C TYR A 146 -13.16 -10.03 -7.76
N ASP A 147 -13.96 -10.91 -8.36
CA ASP A 147 -13.90 -11.18 -9.81
C ASP A 147 -14.33 -9.96 -10.64
N ASP A 148 -15.32 -9.20 -10.16
CA ASP A 148 -15.72 -7.92 -10.76
C ASP A 148 -14.89 -6.79 -10.15
N PRO A 149 -13.98 -6.17 -10.92
CA PRO A 149 -13.12 -5.13 -10.38
C PRO A 149 -13.85 -3.86 -9.98
N LYS A 150 -15.13 -3.68 -10.36
CA LYS A 150 -15.96 -2.57 -9.91
C LYS A 150 -16.36 -2.67 -8.44
N GLN A 151 -16.31 -3.87 -7.87
CA GLN A 151 -16.58 -4.12 -6.45
C GLN A 151 -15.34 -3.87 -5.57
N SER A 152 -14.18 -3.74 -6.21
CA SER A 152 -12.91 -3.43 -5.56
C SER A 152 -12.82 -1.91 -5.38
N GLU A 153 -13.08 -1.40 -4.19
CA GLU A 153 -12.69 -0.02 -3.87
C GLU A 153 -11.15 0.08 -3.86
N PHE A 154 -10.65 1.27 -4.19
CA PHE A 154 -9.23 1.59 -4.01
C PHE A 154 -8.93 1.51 -2.51
N GLU A 155 -7.93 0.72 -2.10
CA GLU A 155 -7.51 0.38 -0.72
C GLU A 155 -7.87 -1.03 -0.19
N ASN A 156 -8.44 -1.91 -1.02
CA ASN A 156 -8.99 -3.11 -0.44
C ASN A 156 -8.01 -4.29 -0.36
N VAL A 157 -7.90 -4.81 0.86
CA VAL A 157 -7.67 -6.22 1.16
C VAL A 157 -9.03 -6.78 1.61
N LEU A 158 -9.36 -8.02 1.27
CA LEU A 158 -10.61 -8.61 1.74
C LEU A 158 -10.46 -9.06 3.19
N GLU A 159 -11.28 -8.51 4.08
CA GLU A 159 -11.61 -9.19 5.33
C GLU A 159 -12.26 -10.54 5.00
N TRP A 160 -11.94 -11.58 5.77
CA TRP A 160 -12.34 -12.96 5.42
C TRP A 160 -13.86 -13.11 5.29
N GLU A 161 -14.62 -12.42 6.15
CA GLU A 161 -16.09 -12.41 6.11
C GLU A 161 -16.67 -11.83 4.81
N GLN A 162 -15.89 -11.04 4.08
CA GLN A 162 -16.27 -10.43 2.81
C GLN A 162 -15.86 -11.27 1.59
N VAL A 163 -15.05 -12.33 1.77
CA VAL A 163 -14.58 -13.18 0.67
C VAL A 163 -15.78 -14.00 0.15
N PRO A 164 -16.20 -13.81 -1.12
CA PRO A 164 -17.36 -14.53 -1.65
C PRO A 164 -17.16 -16.05 -1.60
N ASP A 165 -18.24 -16.80 -1.31
CA ASP A 165 -18.20 -18.26 -1.25
C ASP A 165 -17.63 -18.89 -2.52
N THR A 166 -17.92 -18.30 -3.69
CA THR A 166 -17.38 -18.75 -4.98
C THR A 166 -15.85 -18.66 -5.00
N LEU A 167 -15.27 -17.58 -4.48
CA LEU A 167 -13.83 -17.39 -4.39
C LEU A 167 -13.22 -18.31 -3.32
N GLN A 168 -13.86 -18.45 -2.15
CA GLN A 168 -13.42 -19.40 -1.12
C GLN A 168 -13.36 -20.84 -1.66
N ASN A 169 -14.41 -21.27 -2.37
CA ASN A 169 -14.48 -22.60 -2.96
C ASN A 169 -13.39 -22.81 -4.01
N ARG A 170 -13.08 -21.80 -4.83
CA ARG A 170 -11.97 -21.85 -5.80
C ARG A 170 -10.61 -21.96 -5.15
N LEU A 171 -10.39 -21.22 -4.04
CA LEU A 171 -9.17 -21.30 -3.24
C LEU A 171 -9.01 -22.69 -2.61
N LYS A 172 -10.03 -23.16 -1.90
CA LYS A 172 -10.04 -24.47 -1.21
C LYS A 172 -9.91 -25.64 -2.19
N ALA A 173 -10.53 -25.56 -3.36
CA ALA A 173 -10.43 -26.58 -4.40
C ALA A 173 -9.13 -26.52 -5.22
N GLY A 174 -8.22 -25.58 -4.94
CA GLY A 174 -6.98 -25.38 -5.69
C GLY A 174 -7.20 -25.01 -7.17
N ILE A 175 -8.36 -24.42 -7.51
CA ILE A 175 -8.67 -24.04 -8.90
C ILE A 175 -7.73 -22.94 -9.37
N LEU A 176 -7.51 -21.91 -8.53
CA LEU A 176 -6.61 -20.81 -8.89
C LEU A 176 -5.18 -21.29 -9.12
N ASP A 177 -4.73 -22.25 -8.33
CA ASP A 177 -3.40 -22.85 -8.46
C ASP A 177 -3.20 -23.56 -9.80
N ARG A 178 -4.16 -24.40 -10.19
CA ARG A 178 -4.15 -25.10 -11.48
C ARG A 178 -4.20 -24.16 -12.69
N GLN A 179 -4.73 -22.95 -12.54
CA GLN A 179 -4.81 -21.96 -13.61
C GLN A 179 -3.50 -21.19 -13.85
N CYS A 180 -2.53 -21.32 -12.96
CA CYS A 180 -1.23 -20.65 -13.07
C CYS A 180 -0.18 -21.46 -13.84
N ASN A 181 -0.47 -22.72 -14.15
CA ASN A 181 0.42 -23.68 -14.79
C ASN A 181 0.01 -23.96 -16.25
#